data_AF-A0A0C2RMA0-F1
#
_entry.id   AF-A0A0C2RMA0-F1
#
_cell.length_a   1.000
_cell.length_b   1.000
_cell.length_c   1.000
_cell.angle_alpha   90.00
_cell.angle_beta   90.00
_cell.angle_gamma   90.00
#
_symmetry.space_group_name_H-M   'P 1'
#
loop_
_entity.id
_entity.type
_entity.pdbx_description
1 polymer ?
#
loop_
_entity_poly.entity_id
_entity_poly.type
_entity_poly.pdbx_seq_one_letter_code
_entity_poly.pdbx_strand_id
1 'polypeptide(L)'
;MDTGWIVSLGVMAVWITIIMAVMIPMHKKHIVKENGKINYKKTTIFLRWNRFDTMTLILAIYTILCIQALNMMLSGGFTIENHFVQFFTNQGQAWVIVVFAYLITRVTATLKSIKAHWGDELEAD
;
A
#
# COMPACT_ATOMS: atom_id res chain seq x y z
N MET A 1 -10.52 -20.71 17.91
CA MET A 1 -10.09 -19.61 17.04
C MET A 1 -11.08 -18.49 17.26
N ASP A 2 -10.63 -17.41 17.88
CA ASP A 2 -11.50 -16.30 18.25
C ASP A 2 -12.14 -15.68 17.00
N THR A 3 -13.44 -15.43 17.08
CA THR A 3 -14.26 -14.93 15.96
C THR A 3 -13.70 -13.63 15.37
N GLY A 4 -13.08 -12.78 16.22
CA GLY A 4 -12.40 -11.55 15.78
C GLY A 4 -11.25 -11.79 14.80
N TRP A 5 -10.50 -12.89 14.97
CA TRP A 5 -9.38 -13.24 14.10
C TRP A 5 -9.87 -13.69 12.72
N ILE A 6 -10.90 -14.54 12.68
CA ILE A 6 -11.49 -15.05 11.43
C ILE A 6 -12.10 -13.91 10.61
N VAL A 7 -12.84 -13.00 11.25
CA VAL A 7 -13.41 -11.83 10.58
C VAL A 7 -12.31 -10.91 10.04
N SER A 8 -11.22 -10.72 10.79
CA SER A 8 -10.08 -9.91 10.35
C SER A 8 -9.40 -10.48 9.08
N LEU A 9 -9.27 -11.80 8.98
CA LEU A 9 -8.72 -12.47 7.80
C LEU A 9 -9.63 -12.30 6.57
N GLY A 10 -10.95 -12.39 6.77
CA GLY A 10 -11.92 -12.15 5.70
C GLY A 10 -11.81 -10.72 5.13
N VAL A 11 -11.77 -9.72 6.01
CA VAL A 11 -11.60 -8.31 5.61
C VAL A 11 -10.25 -8.09 4.92
N MET A 12 -9.19 -8.74 5.42
CA MET A 12 -7.87 -8.71 4.80
C MET A 12 -7.90 -9.24 3.37
N ALA A 13 -8.53 -10.41 3.15
CA ALA A 13 -8.65 -11.01 1.82
C ALA A 13 -9.41 -10.12 0.83
N VAL A 14 -10.46 -9.42 1.29
CA VAL A 14 -11.22 -8.48 0.46
C VAL A 14 -10.34 -7.31 0.01
N TRP A 15 -9.63 -6.68 0.93
CA TRP A 15 -8.75 -5.57 0.58
C TRP A 15 -7.60 -5.98 -0.33
N ILE A 16 -6.96 -7.12 -0.10
CA ILE A 16 -5.92 -7.66 -1.00
C ILE A 16 -6.50 -7.86 -2.41
N THR A 17 -7.71 -8.40 -2.52
CA THR A 17 -8.40 -8.59 -3.80
C THR A 17 -8.61 -7.25 -4.53
N ILE A 18 -9.08 -6.23 -3.82
CA ILE A 18 -9.26 -4.87 -4.37
C ILE A 18 -7.92 -4.29 -4.84
N ILE A 19 -6.88 -4.42 -4.03
CA ILE A 19 -5.53 -3.94 -4.34
C ILE A 19 -5.01 -4.60 -5.62
N MET A 20 -5.15 -5.92 -5.74
CA MET A 20 -4.74 -6.65 -6.95
C MET A 20 -5.56 -6.26 -8.18
N ALA A 21 -6.88 -6.11 -8.03
CA ALA A 21 -7.76 -5.69 -9.12
C ALA A 21 -7.40 -4.31 -9.69
N VAL A 22 -6.85 -3.41 -8.86
CA VAL A 22 -6.33 -2.10 -9.31
C VAL A 22 -4.89 -2.20 -9.82
N MET A 23 -4.04 -3.00 -9.18
CA MET A 23 -2.61 -3.12 -9.51
C MET A 23 -2.38 -3.77 -10.88
N ILE A 24 -3.08 -4.86 -11.18
CA ILE A 24 -2.92 -5.63 -12.43
C ILE A 24 -3.14 -4.76 -13.69
N PRO A 25 -4.27 -4.04 -13.87
CA PRO A 25 -4.50 -3.25 -15.07
C PRO A 25 -3.51 -2.07 -15.15
N MET A 26 -3.11 -1.52 -14.01
CA MET A 26 -2.14 -0.43 -13.95
C MET A 26 -0.75 -0.89 -14.41
N HIS A 27 -0.29 -2.04 -13.91
CA HIS A 27 0.97 -2.65 -14.32
C HIS A 27 0.94 -2.99 -15.82
N LYS A 28 -0.13 -3.64 -16.30
CA LYS A 28 -0.25 -4.04 -17.71
C LYS A 28 -0.29 -2.85 -18.68
N LYS A 29 -0.92 -1.74 -18.29
CA LYS A 29 -1.16 -0.60 -19.18
C LYS A 29 0.00 0.40 -19.23
N HIS A 30 0.74 0.57 -18.13
CA HIS A 30 1.69 1.68 -18.01
C HIS A 30 3.15 1.24 -17.82
N ILE A 31 3.42 0.00 -17.42
CA ILE A 31 4.79 -0.48 -17.21
C ILE A 31 5.30 -1.10 -18.51
N VAL A 32 6.17 -0.36 -19.20
CA VAL A 32 6.85 -0.84 -20.40
C VAL A 32 8.10 -1.61 -19.97
N LYS A 33 8.16 -2.89 -20.32
CA LYS A 33 9.34 -3.74 -20.09
C LYS A 33 10.09 -3.92 -21.40
N GLU A 34 11.40 -3.63 -21.39
CA GLU A 34 12.31 -3.95 -22.48
C GLU A 34 13.36 -4.93 -21.93
N ASN A 35 13.57 -6.05 -22.62
CA ASN A 35 14.49 -7.11 -22.19
C ASN A 35 14.23 -7.65 -20.76
N GLY A 36 12.95 -7.73 -20.37
CA GLY A 36 12.54 -8.22 -19.05
C GLY A 36 12.76 -7.24 -17.89
N LYS A 37 13.44 -6.12 -18.11
CA LYS A 37 13.64 -5.05 -17.13
C LYS A 37 12.64 -3.92 -17.37
N ILE A 38 12.21 -3.25 -16.30
CA ILE A 38 11.32 -2.08 -16.40
C ILE A 38 12.13 -0.96 -17.05
N ASN A 39 11.65 -0.45 -18.18
CA ASN A 39 12.22 0.75 -18.80
C ASN A 39 11.66 1.98 -18.08
N TYR A 40 12.42 2.50 -17.12
CA TYR A 40 12.07 3.68 -16.31
C TYR A 40 12.04 4.99 -17.11
N LYS A 41 12.61 5.03 -18.32
CA LYS A 41 12.58 6.19 -19.23
C LYS A 41 11.23 6.30 -19.93
N LYS A 42 10.69 5.18 -20.42
CA LYS A 42 9.34 5.14 -21.04
C LYS A 42 8.20 5.11 -20.02
N THR A 43 8.47 4.63 -18.80
CA THR A 43 7.45 4.45 -17.75
C THR A 43 7.35 5.68 -16.86
N THR A 44 6.67 6.74 -17.35
CA THR A 44 6.52 8.01 -16.61
C THR A 44 5.48 7.99 -15.49
N ILE A 45 4.73 6.89 -15.31
CA ILE A 45 3.73 6.75 -14.25
C ILE A 45 4.33 6.80 -12.83
N PHE A 46 5.64 6.60 -12.70
CA PHE A 46 6.35 6.78 -11.43
C PHE A 46 6.61 8.24 -11.06
N LEU A 47 6.55 9.16 -12.03
CA LEU A 47 6.74 10.60 -11.85
C LEU A 47 5.40 11.35 -11.68
N ARG A 48 4.27 10.69 -11.90
CA ARG A 48 2.93 11.28 -11.78
C ARG A 48 2.11 10.60 -10.70
N TRP A 49 1.18 11.33 -10.09
CA TRP A 49 0.22 10.77 -9.14
C TRP A 49 -0.55 9.62 -9.77
N ASN A 50 -0.52 8.46 -9.13
CA ASN A 50 -1.08 7.24 -9.67
C ASN A 50 -2.36 6.85 -8.93
N ARG A 51 -3.28 6.10 -9.57
CA ARG A 51 -4.48 5.59 -8.90
C ARG A 51 -4.17 4.74 -7.67
N PHE A 52 -3.01 4.08 -7.68
CA PHE A 52 -2.52 3.35 -6.52
C PHE A 52 -2.13 4.27 -5.35
N ASP A 53 -1.60 5.48 -5.61
CA ASP A 53 -1.29 6.43 -4.53
C ASP A 53 -2.57 6.88 -3.81
N THR A 54 -3.64 7.15 -4.56
CA THR A 54 -4.96 7.47 -3.97
C THR A 54 -5.49 6.29 -3.15
N MET A 55 -5.34 5.06 -3.64
CA MET A 55 -5.77 3.86 -2.93
C MET A 55 -4.98 3.65 -1.63
N THR A 56 -3.65 3.83 -1.66
CA THR A 56 -2.81 3.74 -0.47
C THR A 56 -3.15 4.84 0.54
N LEU A 57 -3.49 6.05 0.08
CA LEU A 57 -3.94 7.13 0.95
C LEU A 57 -5.25 6.78 1.66
N ILE A 58 -6.22 6.20 0.94
CA ILE A 58 -7.47 5.69 1.55
C ILE A 58 -7.16 4.61 2.58
N LEU A 59 -6.26 3.67 2.25
CA LEU A 59 -5.85 2.59 3.15
C LEU A 59 -5.15 3.12 4.41
N ALA A 60 -4.34 4.18 4.29
CA ALA A 60 -3.71 4.85 5.41
C ALA A 60 -4.75 5.52 6.34
N ILE A 61 -5.74 6.21 5.78
CA ILE A 61 -6.85 6.79 6.55
C ILE A 61 -7.62 5.68 7.28
N TYR A 62 -7.96 4.59 6.60
CA TYR A 62 -8.61 3.43 7.20
C TYR A 62 -7.80 2.85 8.37
N THR A 63 -6.48 2.74 8.20
CA THR A 63 -5.56 2.25 9.23
C THR A 63 -5.56 3.15 10.46
N ILE A 64 -5.52 4.47 10.27
CA ILE A 64 -5.60 5.44 11.37
C ILE A 64 -6.93 5.28 12.11
N LEU A 65 -8.05 5.16 11.40
CA LEU A 65 -9.36 4.94 12.03
C LEU A 65 -9.38 3.64 12.86
N CYS A 66 -8.77 2.56 12.37
CA CYS A 66 -8.67 1.30 13.11
C CYS A 66 -7.87 1.46 14.41
N ILE A 67 -6.73 2.15 14.35
CA ILE A 67 -5.88 2.40 15.53
C ILE A 67 -6.59 3.32 16.53
N GLN A 68 -7.32 4.33 16.06
CA GLN A 68 -8.08 5.22 16.95
C GLN A 68 -9.26 4.50 17.61
N ALA A 69 -9.98 3.65 16.87
CA ALA A 69 -11.01 2.78 17.45
C ALA A 69 -10.43 1.84 18.52
N LEU A 70 -9.26 1.25 18.24
CA LEU A 70 -8.53 0.42 19.21
C LEU A 70 -8.17 1.20 20.48
N ASN A 71 -7.61 2.41 20.33
CA ASN A 71 -7.24 3.26 21.46
C ASN A 71 -8.46 3.59 22.34
N MET A 72 -9.60 3.94 21.74
CA MET A 72 -10.84 4.19 22.49
C MET A 72 -11.31 2.96 23.28
N MET A 73 -11.21 1.77 22.69
CA MET A 73 -11.58 0.51 23.37
C MET A 73 -10.64 0.19 24.52
N LEU A 74 -9.33 0.33 24.33
CA LEU A 74 -8.35 0.11 25.39
C LEU A 74 -8.52 1.11 26.54
N SER A 75 -8.80 2.38 26.24
CA SER A 75 -9.14 3.38 27.26
C SER A 75 -10.46 3.08 27.99
N GLY A 76 -11.39 2.38 27.34
CA GLY A 76 -12.63 1.89 27.95
C GLY A 76 -12.45 0.65 28.84
N GLY A 77 -11.24 0.12 28.98
CA GLY A 77 -10.93 -1.05 29.80
C GLY A 77 -11.15 -2.40 29.10
N PHE A 78 -11.43 -2.41 27.79
CA PHE A 78 -11.55 -3.66 27.04
C PHE A 78 -10.19 -4.33 26.87
N THR A 79 -10.14 -5.65 27.06
CA THR A 79 -8.92 -6.47 26.97
C THR A 79 -8.84 -7.20 25.63
N ILE A 80 -7.74 -7.92 25.42
CA ILE A 80 -7.46 -8.73 24.21
C ILE A 80 -8.48 -9.85 24.02
N GLU A 81 -9.25 -10.24 25.04
CA GLU A 81 -10.32 -11.23 24.91
C GLU A 81 -11.53 -10.70 24.10
N ASN A 82 -11.65 -9.37 23.95
CA ASN A 82 -12.71 -8.78 23.15
C ASN A 82 -12.42 -8.95 21.65
N HIS A 83 -13.37 -9.54 20.92
CA HIS A 83 -13.25 -9.78 19.48
C HIS A 83 -12.97 -8.51 18.65
N PHE A 84 -13.47 -7.34 19.07
CA PHE A 84 -13.22 -6.08 18.38
C PHE A 84 -11.79 -5.57 18.61
N VAL A 85 -11.26 -5.71 19.83
CA VAL A 85 -9.88 -5.35 20.15
C VAL A 85 -8.90 -6.18 19.31
N GLN A 86 -9.16 -7.49 19.19
CA GLN A 86 -8.37 -8.37 18.31
C GLN A 86 -8.47 -7.96 16.84
N PHE A 87 -9.68 -7.68 16.35
CA PHE A 87 -9.92 -7.25 14.98
C PHE A 87 -9.14 -5.97 14.65
N PHE A 88 -9.30 -4.91 15.43
CA PHE A 88 -8.65 -3.63 15.17
C PHE A 88 -7.13 -3.69 15.31
N THR A 89 -6.61 -4.52 16.24
CA THR A 89 -5.17 -4.76 16.39
C THR A 89 -4.60 -5.38 15.12
N ASN A 90 -5.22 -6.46 14.63
CA ASN A 90 -4.74 -7.16 13.43
C ASN A 90 -4.86 -6.30 12.17
N GLN A 91 -5.99 -5.61 11.99
CA GLN A 91 -6.19 -4.73 10.84
C GLN A 91 -5.21 -3.55 10.89
N GLY A 92 -5.07 -2.88 12.04
CA GLY A 92 -4.13 -1.78 12.20
C GLY A 92 -2.70 -2.19 11.85
N GLN A 93 -2.21 -3.29 12.42
CA GLN A 93 -0.85 -3.76 12.15
C GLN A 93 -0.63 -4.16 10.69
N ALA A 94 -1.54 -4.97 10.12
CA ALA A 94 -1.39 -5.45 8.75
C ALA A 94 -1.34 -4.29 7.74
N TRP A 95 -2.23 -3.30 7.87
CA TRP A 95 -2.31 -2.22 6.91
C TRP A 95 -1.23 -1.16 7.06
N VAL A 96 -0.74 -0.91 8.28
CA VAL A 96 0.48 -0.09 8.49
C VAL A 96 1.64 -0.66 7.66
N ILE A 97 1.88 -1.98 7.74
CA ILE A 97 2.97 -2.64 7.01
C ILE A 97 2.80 -2.45 5.51
N VAL A 98 1.60 -2.66 4.98
CA VAL A 98 1.31 -2.54 3.54
C VAL A 98 1.51 -1.09 3.05
N VAL A 99 1.00 -0.11 3.79
CA VAL A 99 1.15 1.33 3.46
C VAL A 99 2.62 1.72 3.45
N PHE A 100 3.40 1.31 4.46
CA PHE A 100 4.83 1.59 4.52
C PHE A 100 5.63 0.89 3.41
N ALA A 101 5.35 -0.39 3.15
CA ALA A 101 6.00 -1.13 2.06
C ALA A 101 5.74 -0.47 0.70
N TYR A 102 4.51 0.03 0.47
CA TYR A 102 4.20 0.78 -0.74
C TYR A 102 4.96 2.10 -0.80
N LEU A 103 5.01 2.88 0.29
CA LEU A 103 5.74 4.15 0.34
C LEU A 103 7.22 3.96 -0.05
N ILE A 104 7.89 2.96 0.52
CA ILE A 104 9.29 2.63 0.21
C ILE A 104 9.44 2.29 -1.27
N THR A 105 8.56 1.42 -1.78
CA THR A 105 8.57 1.00 -3.19
C THR A 105 8.37 2.20 -4.12
N ARG A 106 7.44 3.09 -3.77
CA ARG A 106 7.10 4.30 -4.52
C ARG A 106 8.28 5.26 -4.58
N VAL A 107 8.86 5.60 -3.43
CA VAL A 107 10.05 6.47 -3.36
C VAL A 107 11.20 5.88 -4.17
N THR A 108 11.47 4.59 -4.01
CA THR A 108 12.55 3.91 -4.74
C THR A 108 12.32 3.94 -6.26
N ALA A 109 11.11 3.66 -6.72
CA ALA A 109 10.76 3.67 -8.14
C ALA A 109 10.81 5.09 -8.73
N THR A 110 10.34 6.10 -8.00
CA THR A 110 10.42 7.50 -8.41
C THR A 110 11.86 7.97 -8.51
N LEU A 111 12.72 7.67 -7.53
CA LEU A 111 14.15 8.00 -7.58
C LEU A 111 14.86 7.32 -8.77
N LYS A 112 14.58 6.04 -9.03
CA LYS A 112 15.10 5.34 -10.22
C LYS A 112 14.61 5.99 -11.51
N SER A 113 13.35 6.42 -11.55
CA SER A 113 12.78 7.14 -12.70
C SER A 113 13.46 8.48 -12.92
N ILE A 114 13.68 9.28 -11.87
CA ILE A 114 14.37 10.58 -11.96
C ILE A 114 15.80 10.38 -12.46
N LYS A 115 16.55 9.46 -11.85
CA LYS A 115 17.94 9.15 -12.26
C LYS A 115 18.03 8.74 -13.73
N ALA A 116 17.05 7.96 -14.21
CA ALA A 116 17.01 7.55 -15.62
C ALA A 116 16.77 8.71 -16.59
N HIS A 117 16.06 9.77 -16.18
CA HIS A 117 15.85 10.95 -17.03
C HIS A 117 17.01 11.95 -16.93
N TRP A 118 17.65 12.09 -15.77
CA TRP A 118 18.80 12.98 -15.56
C TRP A 118 20.09 12.43 -16.20
N GLY A 119 20.29 11.11 -16.22
CA GLY A 119 21.49 10.50 -16.81
C GLY A 119 21.66 10.78 -18.30
N ASP A 120 20.56 10.90 -19.05
CA ASP A 120 20.61 11.25 -20.48
C ASP A 120 21.01 12.71 -20.72
N GLU A 121 20.71 13.64 -19.79
CA GLU A 121 21.12 15.05 -19.93
C GLU A 121 22.63 15.23 -19.73
N LEU A 122 23.29 14.34 -18.99
CA LEU A 122 24.73 14.39 -18.73
C LEU A 122 25.57 13.64 -19.79
N GLU A 123 24.96 12.76 -20.59
CA GLU A 123 25.62 12.05 -21.69
C GLU A 123 25.41 12.75 -23.06
N ALA A 124 24.64 13.85 -23.09
CA ALA A 124 24.34 14.64 -24.29
C ALA A 124 25.23 15.89 -24.47
N ASP A 125 26.13 16.17 -23.52
CA ASP A 125 27.20 17.19 -23.58
C ASP A 125 28.59 16.52 -23.66
#